data_AF-D4AQ50-F1
#
_entry.id   AF-D4AQ50-F1
#
_cell.length_a   1.000
_cell.length_b   1.000
_cell.length_c   1.000
_cell.angle_alpha   90.00
_cell.angle_beta   90.00
_cell.angle_gamma   90.00
#
_symmetry.space_group_name_H-M   'P 1'
#
loop_
_entity.id
_entity.type
_entity.pdbx_description
1 polymer ?
#
loop_
_entity_poly.entity_id
_entity_poly.type
_entity_poly.pdbx_seq_one_letter_code
_entity_poly.pdbx_strand_id
1 'polypeptide(L)'
;MGSGANVHSEDCLTLNLWTKGTAGRKRPVLVFFYGGRFTIGDTNTPFFDGQFFSEAEDVVVVTVNYRVGIFGFPGAPGLRQNLGLRDQRLAVEWLRDNAGAFGGDPSRITIFGQSSGALAVDAYSYAYRDDPIVAGLILHSGTIFSFPLNSRELAARNWHNASSLAGCGSAGDVLACMQSKSADDIRLAADKVPPPPNTSVARSQPVFQPGPDGELIFDDYESLASQGKFIQIPMILGHGDRESSFYNISASARGTVLTDEQWAQFVTDVFGCPAMKEADYRTQHNIPLWRYRYFADWVNTRLFPNSGAYHGVDLHMIFGNSQGVAGDPESPDQTILKRIMQRTWAAFAADPWAGLKRHGWPVYKKDDFVKPAAYDAHCPGA
;
A
#
# COMPACT_ATOMS: atom_id res chain seq x y z
N MET A 1 -11.84 -5.81 4.47
CA MET A 1 -12.86 -6.87 4.62
C MET A 1 -12.71 -7.84 3.46
N GLY A 2 -12.25 -9.05 3.77
CA GLY A 2 -12.23 -10.31 2.99
C GLY A 2 -12.22 -10.27 1.45
N SER A 3 -11.26 -10.91 0.80
CA SER A 3 -11.47 -11.51 -0.53
C SER A 3 -11.78 -13.01 -0.38
N GLY A 4 -12.87 -13.49 -0.99
CA GLY A 4 -13.22 -14.92 -1.06
C GLY A 4 -14.19 -15.41 0.03
N ALA A 5 -14.07 -16.68 0.42
CA ALA A 5 -14.95 -17.39 1.37
C ALA A 5 -14.70 -17.03 2.86
N ASN A 6 -13.95 -15.96 3.13
CA ASN A 6 -13.62 -15.51 4.47
C ASN A 6 -14.85 -14.89 5.14
N VAL A 7 -15.09 -15.22 6.42
CA VAL A 7 -16.18 -14.60 7.20
C VAL A 7 -15.86 -13.13 7.43
N HIS A 8 -16.80 -12.24 7.11
CA HIS A 8 -16.69 -10.80 7.35
C HIS A 8 -17.22 -10.44 8.74
N SER A 9 -16.51 -9.58 9.46
CA SER A 9 -16.90 -9.05 10.76
C SER A 9 -16.39 -7.61 10.92
N GLU A 10 -17.11 -6.76 11.66
CA GLU A 10 -16.61 -5.47 12.11
C GLU A 10 -15.51 -5.63 13.17
N ASP A 11 -15.54 -6.72 13.93
CA ASP A 11 -14.43 -7.16 14.78
C ASP A 11 -13.30 -7.75 13.91
N CYS A 12 -12.54 -6.85 13.29
CA CYS A 12 -11.52 -7.19 12.30
C CYS A 12 -10.16 -6.54 12.59
N LEU A 13 -10.00 -5.79 13.67
CA LEU A 13 -8.75 -5.10 14.02
C LEU A 13 -7.76 -6.09 14.64
N THR A 14 -7.21 -6.96 13.80
CA THR A 14 -6.26 -8.01 14.15
C THR A 14 -4.94 -7.85 13.38
N LEU A 15 -3.89 -8.47 13.90
CA LEU A 15 -2.62 -8.63 13.19
C LEU A 15 -2.14 -10.07 13.31
N ASN A 16 -1.40 -10.54 12.31
CA ASN A 16 -0.70 -11.82 12.34
C ASN A 16 0.80 -11.57 12.48
N LEU A 17 1.52 -12.42 13.20
CA LEU A 17 2.95 -12.28 13.45
C LEU A 17 3.68 -13.61 13.26
N TRP A 18 4.74 -13.61 12.45
CA TRP A 18 5.62 -14.74 12.22
C TRP A 18 7.05 -14.41 12.68
N THR A 19 7.69 -15.35 13.37
CA THR A 19 9.04 -15.20 13.94
C THR A 19 9.70 -16.56 14.11
N LYS A 20 11.02 -16.66 13.88
CA LYS A 20 11.82 -17.89 14.13
C LYS A 20 11.93 -18.26 15.61
N GLY A 21 11.53 -17.37 16.52
CA GLY A 21 11.53 -17.62 17.95
C GLY A 21 11.67 -16.33 18.75
N THR A 22 11.40 -16.40 20.05
CA THR A 22 11.37 -15.23 20.93
C THR A 22 12.67 -15.01 21.72
N ALA A 23 13.51 -16.05 21.79
CA ALA A 23 14.80 -16.03 22.48
C ALA A 23 15.92 -15.42 21.61
N GLY A 24 16.94 -14.88 22.28
CA GLY A 24 18.15 -14.36 21.66
C GLY A 24 18.05 -12.89 21.22
N ARG A 25 18.80 -12.55 20.17
CA ARG A 25 18.90 -11.20 19.63
C ARG A 25 17.54 -10.77 19.07
N LYS A 26 17.09 -9.56 19.43
CA LYS A 26 15.87 -8.97 18.86
C LYS A 26 16.04 -8.72 17.37
N ARG A 27 14.97 -8.94 16.60
CA ARG A 27 14.97 -8.92 15.13
C ARG A 27 14.27 -7.68 14.58
N PRO A 28 14.65 -7.18 13.40
CA PRO A 28 13.86 -6.18 12.71
C PRO A 28 12.42 -6.65 12.52
N VAL A 29 11.47 -5.71 12.60
CA VAL A 29 10.04 -5.98 12.46
C VAL A 29 9.56 -5.37 11.15
N LEU A 30 9.13 -6.19 10.20
CA LEU A 30 8.50 -5.71 8.96
C LEU A 30 6.98 -5.80 9.08
N VAL A 31 6.30 -4.67 8.90
CA VAL A 31 4.85 -4.53 9.11
C VAL A 31 4.17 -4.20 7.80
N PHE A 32 3.34 -5.11 7.31
CA PHE A 32 2.69 -5.03 6.02
C PHE A 32 1.29 -4.44 6.10
N PHE A 33 1.01 -3.47 5.23
CA PHE A 33 -0.33 -2.98 4.91
C PHE A 33 -0.73 -3.39 3.49
N TYR A 34 -1.83 -4.15 3.37
CA TYR A 34 -2.30 -4.66 2.09
C TYR A 34 -2.88 -3.58 1.16
N GLY A 35 -3.01 -3.93 -0.12
CA GLY A 35 -3.62 -3.09 -1.17
C GLY A 35 -5.15 -3.17 -1.21
N GLY A 36 -5.74 -2.97 -2.39
CA GLY A 36 -7.20 -3.10 -2.56
C GLY A 36 -7.99 -1.78 -2.49
N ARG A 37 -7.35 -0.67 -2.87
CA ARG A 37 -7.98 0.65 -3.09
C ARG A 37 -8.69 1.21 -1.84
N PHE A 38 -8.30 0.77 -0.66
CA PHE A 38 -9.00 1.04 0.60
C PHE A 38 -10.45 0.55 0.66
N THR A 39 -10.89 -0.31 -0.27
CA THR A 39 -12.27 -0.83 -0.32
C THR A 39 -12.37 -2.32 0.01
N ILE A 40 -11.32 -3.07 -0.27
CA ILE A 40 -11.26 -4.53 -0.10
C ILE A 40 -9.91 -4.94 0.48
N GLY A 41 -9.77 -6.24 0.78
CA GLY A 41 -8.53 -6.84 1.26
C GLY A 41 -8.64 -7.32 2.71
N ASP A 42 -7.79 -8.29 3.03
CA ASP A 42 -7.61 -8.88 4.35
C ASP A 42 -6.26 -9.60 4.40
N THR A 43 -5.84 -9.98 5.60
CA THR A 43 -4.60 -10.71 5.84
C THR A 43 -4.77 -12.23 5.91
N ASN A 44 -5.99 -12.77 5.85
CA ASN A 44 -6.26 -14.20 5.89
C ASN A 44 -6.20 -14.81 4.48
N THR A 45 -4.99 -14.79 3.91
CA THR A 45 -4.71 -15.28 2.56
C THR A 45 -3.33 -15.93 2.52
N PRO A 46 -3.15 -17.04 1.77
CA PRO A 46 -1.82 -17.64 1.57
C PRO A 46 -0.84 -16.67 0.91
N PHE A 47 -1.32 -15.61 0.26
CA PHE A 47 -0.47 -14.64 -0.42
C PHE A 47 0.31 -13.72 0.55
N PHE A 48 -0.24 -13.45 1.72
CA PHE A 48 0.39 -12.63 2.76
C PHE A 48 0.86 -13.47 3.95
N ASP A 49 1.06 -14.77 3.74
CA ASP A 49 1.63 -15.65 4.75
C ASP A 49 3.10 -15.27 5.00
N GLY A 50 3.36 -14.68 6.15
CA GLY A 50 4.68 -14.22 6.56
C GLY A 50 5.65 -15.34 6.95
N GLN A 51 5.20 -16.59 7.02
CA GLN A 51 6.01 -17.73 7.46
C GLN A 51 7.30 -17.84 6.62
N PHE A 52 7.17 -17.95 5.30
CA PHE A 52 8.31 -18.21 4.40
C PHE A 52 9.34 -17.09 4.42
N PHE A 53 8.90 -15.84 4.56
CA PHE A 53 9.83 -14.71 4.69
C PHE A 53 10.52 -14.71 6.05
N SER A 54 9.77 -14.92 7.14
CA SER A 54 10.33 -15.04 8.48
C SER A 54 11.26 -16.23 8.63
N GLU A 55 11.09 -17.30 7.84
CA GLU A 55 11.97 -18.48 7.83
C GLU A 55 13.21 -18.29 6.95
N ALA A 56 13.10 -17.54 5.86
CA ALA A 56 14.25 -17.23 5.01
C ALA A 56 15.24 -16.29 5.71
N GLU A 57 14.73 -15.26 6.39
CA GLU A 57 15.54 -14.16 6.93
C GLU A 57 15.35 -14.01 8.45
N ASP A 58 16.31 -13.41 9.16
CA ASP A 58 16.23 -13.24 10.63
C ASP A 58 15.39 -12.01 11.03
N VAL A 59 14.09 -12.06 10.69
CA VAL A 59 13.12 -10.97 10.85
C VAL A 59 11.83 -11.42 11.54
N VAL A 60 11.08 -10.47 12.09
CA VAL A 60 9.67 -10.63 12.45
C VAL A 60 8.83 -10.07 11.32
N VAL A 61 7.89 -10.83 10.79
CA VAL A 61 6.95 -10.37 9.75
C VAL A 61 5.57 -10.20 10.39
N VAL A 62 4.94 -9.07 10.14
CA VAL A 62 3.60 -8.74 10.65
C VAL A 62 2.70 -8.33 9.48
N THR A 63 1.47 -8.83 9.45
CA THR A 63 0.43 -8.34 8.52
C THR A 63 -0.74 -7.80 9.33
N VAL A 64 -1.26 -6.63 8.94
CA VAL A 64 -2.24 -5.89 9.74
C VAL A 64 -3.57 -5.77 9.00
N ASN A 65 -4.67 -6.13 9.67
CA ASN A 65 -6.01 -5.76 9.24
C ASN A 65 -6.36 -4.35 9.69
N TYR A 66 -7.05 -3.62 8.81
CA TYR A 66 -7.55 -2.28 9.07
C TYR A 66 -8.90 -2.08 8.37
N ARG A 67 -9.73 -1.16 8.89
CA ARG A 67 -11.05 -0.91 8.31
C ARG A 67 -10.93 -0.33 6.88
N VAL A 68 -11.85 -0.75 6.02
CA VAL A 68 -11.92 -0.35 4.60
C VAL A 68 -13.33 0.15 4.25
N GLY A 69 -13.47 0.77 3.07
CA GLY A 69 -14.74 1.29 2.56
C GLY A 69 -15.34 2.32 3.51
N ILE A 70 -16.67 2.33 3.59
CA ILE A 70 -17.41 3.26 4.46
C ILE A 70 -17.07 3.09 5.95
N PHE A 71 -16.63 1.91 6.39
CA PHE A 71 -16.26 1.67 7.80
C PHE A 71 -14.90 2.26 8.17
N GLY A 72 -13.96 2.32 7.23
CA GLY A 72 -12.65 2.93 7.44
C GLY A 72 -12.60 4.40 7.05
N PHE A 73 -13.43 4.79 6.09
CA PHE A 73 -13.36 6.08 5.41
C PHE A 73 -14.77 6.64 5.11
N PRO A 74 -15.59 6.89 6.14
CA PRO A 74 -17.00 7.22 5.96
C PRO A 74 -17.25 8.55 5.24
N GLY A 75 -16.36 9.54 5.41
CA GLY A 75 -16.58 10.90 4.91
C GLY A 75 -17.62 11.69 5.72
N ALA A 76 -18.02 11.19 6.89
CA ALA A 76 -19.07 11.77 7.72
C ALA A 76 -18.66 13.14 8.30
N PRO A 77 -19.36 14.25 7.99
CA PRO A 77 -19.00 15.58 8.49
C PRO A 77 -18.98 15.66 10.01
N GLY A 78 -18.02 16.39 10.57
CA GLY A 78 -17.91 16.62 12.02
C GLY A 78 -17.41 15.44 12.84
N LEU A 79 -17.15 14.29 12.22
CA LEU A 79 -16.56 13.12 12.87
C LEU A 79 -15.06 13.01 12.56
N ARG A 80 -14.36 12.19 13.37
CA ARG A 80 -12.96 11.85 13.12
C ARG A 80 -12.86 11.03 11.82
N GLN A 81 -12.03 11.49 10.89
CA GLN A 81 -11.84 10.87 9.58
C GLN A 81 -10.66 9.88 9.56
N ASN A 82 -10.52 9.20 8.41
CA ASN A 82 -9.38 8.34 8.09
C ASN A 82 -9.15 7.21 9.12
N LEU A 83 -10.23 6.60 9.59
CA LEU A 83 -10.22 5.57 10.62
C LEU A 83 -9.34 4.38 10.24
N GLY A 84 -9.35 3.95 8.97
CA GLY A 84 -8.47 2.87 8.50
C GLY A 84 -6.97 3.20 8.61
N LEU A 85 -6.56 4.46 8.41
CA LEU A 85 -5.16 4.87 8.62
C LEU A 85 -4.81 4.96 10.11
N ARG A 86 -5.79 5.27 10.96
CA ARG A 86 -5.63 5.27 12.42
C ARG A 86 -5.51 3.86 12.97
N ASP A 87 -6.22 2.89 12.39
CA ASP A 87 -6.07 1.47 12.71
C ASP A 87 -4.65 0.99 12.42
N GLN A 88 -4.07 1.39 11.28
CA GLN A 88 -2.69 1.09 10.93
C GLN A 88 -1.69 1.71 11.92
N ARG A 89 -1.90 2.99 12.30
CA ARG A 89 -1.08 3.64 13.33
C ARG A 89 -1.19 2.92 14.68
N LEU A 90 -2.39 2.53 15.08
CA LEU A 90 -2.63 1.80 16.33
C LEU A 90 -1.87 0.46 16.33
N ALA A 91 -1.83 -0.26 15.21
CA ALA A 91 -1.05 -1.49 15.10
C ALA A 91 0.46 -1.24 15.25
N VAL A 92 0.98 -0.13 14.68
CA VAL A 92 2.39 0.28 14.84
C VAL A 92 2.71 0.66 16.29
N GLU A 93 1.83 1.40 16.96
CA GLU A 93 1.96 1.72 18.39
C GLU A 93 1.93 0.45 19.26
N TRP A 94 1.03 -0.48 18.95
CA TRP A 94 0.99 -1.77 19.64
C TRP A 94 2.29 -2.54 19.46
N LEU A 95 2.87 -2.56 18.26
CA LEU A 95 4.15 -3.23 18.00
C LEU A 95 5.32 -2.54 18.70
N ARG A 96 5.35 -1.21 18.78
CA ARG A 96 6.34 -0.47 19.58
C ARG A 96 6.34 -0.97 21.02
N ASP A 97 5.15 -1.19 21.59
CA ASP A 97 5.01 -1.53 23.00
C ASP A 97 5.15 -3.05 23.27
N ASN A 98 4.87 -3.91 22.27
CA ASN A 98 4.72 -5.36 22.47
C ASN A 98 5.66 -6.24 21.64
N ALA A 99 6.24 -5.76 20.54
CA ALA A 99 7.04 -6.61 19.63
C ALA A 99 8.23 -7.29 20.33
N GLY A 100 8.76 -6.66 21.39
CA GLY A 100 9.79 -7.22 22.25
C GLY A 100 9.44 -8.62 22.79
N ALA A 101 8.18 -8.85 23.18
CA ALA A 101 7.73 -10.16 23.68
C ALA A 101 7.77 -11.26 22.61
N PHE A 102 7.67 -10.87 21.33
CA PHE A 102 7.66 -11.77 20.18
C PHE A 102 9.04 -11.90 19.49
N GLY A 103 10.10 -11.42 20.15
CA GLY A 103 11.46 -11.46 19.61
C GLY A 103 11.77 -10.35 18.59
N GLY A 104 10.86 -9.39 18.41
CA GLY A 104 11.06 -8.19 17.60
C GLY A 104 11.80 -7.09 18.35
N ASP A 105 12.43 -6.20 17.60
CA ASP A 105 13.10 -5.00 18.08
C ASP A 105 12.23 -3.76 17.75
N PRO A 106 11.57 -3.15 18.75
CA PRO A 106 10.70 -2.01 18.51
C PRO A 106 11.44 -0.76 18.02
N SER A 107 12.77 -0.68 18.11
CA SER A 107 13.54 0.42 17.49
C SER A 107 13.87 0.18 16.01
N ARG A 108 13.51 -0.99 15.46
CA ARG A 108 13.76 -1.39 14.06
C ARG A 108 12.48 -1.89 13.41
N ILE A 109 11.42 -1.09 13.53
CA ILE A 109 10.15 -1.32 12.83
C ILE A 109 10.25 -0.67 11.43
N THR A 110 10.02 -1.46 10.38
CA THR A 110 9.88 -0.99 9.01
C THR A 110 8.45 -1.27 8.56
N ILE A 111 7.72 -0.23 8.18
CA ILE A 111 6.39 -0.40 7.57
C ILE A 111 6.56 -0.51 6.06
N PHE A 112 5.81 -1.42 5.45
CA PHE A 112 5.74 -1.59 4.02
C PHE A 112 4.33 -1.84 3.57
N GLY A 113 4.04 -1.47 2.33
CA GLY A 113 2.71 -1.69 1.78
C GLY A 113 2.73 -1.82 0.27
N GLN A 114 1.63 -2.32 -0.26
CA GLN A 114 1.42 -2.47 -1.69
C GLN A 114 0.16 -1.71 -2.13
N SER A 115 0.20 -1.05 -3.29
CA SER A 115 -0.95 -0.30 -3.83
C SER A 115 -1.45 0.77 -2.85
N SER A 116 -2.73 0.75 -2.47
CA SER A 116 -3.28 1.60 -1.40
C SER A 116 -2.56 1.43 -0.05
N GLY A 117 -2.00 0.26 0.24
CA GLY A 117 -1.17 0.06 1.42
C GLY A 117 0.14 0.85 1.34
N ALA A 118 0.75 0.94 0.14
CA ALA A 118 1.93 1.79 -0.08
C ALA A 118 1.57 3.27 0.03
N LEU A 119 0.42 3.68 -0.52
CA LEU A 119 -0.13 5.04 -0.33
C LEU A 119 -0.31 5.37 1.16
N ALA A 120 -0.78 4.41 1.97
CA ALA A 120 -0.93 4.58 3.40
C ALA A 120 0.42 4.73 4.12
N VAL A 121 1.45 3.94 3.74
CA VAL A 121 2.83 4.13 4.22
C VAL A 121 3.35 5.51 3.86
N ASP A 122 3.06 6.00 2.66
CA ASP A 122 3.47 7.32 2.22
C ASP A 122 2.77 8.43 3.00
N ALA A 123 1.44 8.34 3.16
CA ALA A 123 0.65 9.25 3.99
C ALA A 123 1.13 9.27 5.45
N TYR A 124 1.49 8.11 6.02
CA TYR A 124 2.10 8.00 7.34
C TYR A 124 3.36 8.86 7.45
N SER A 125 4.17 8.92 6.38
CA SER A 125 5.39 9.74 6.34
C SER A 125 5.14 11.24 6.46
N TYR A 126 3.99 11.74 6.01
CA TYR A 126 3.63 13.15 6.18
C TYR A 126 2.93 13.40 7.51
N ALA A 127 2.00 12.52 7.88
CA ALA A 127 1.15 12.67 9.06
C ALA A 127 1.92 12.60 10.38
N TYR A 128 2.90 11.68 10.47
CA TYR A 128 3.60 11.37 11.73
C TYR A 128 5.07 11.81 11.68
N ARG A 129 5.38 12.90 10.97
CA ARG A 129 6.75 13.43 10.83
C ARG A 129 7.44 13.73 12.17
N ASP A 130 6.68 14.15 13.17
CA ASP A 130 7.19 14.54 14.50
C ASP A 130 7.18 13.37 15.51
N ASP A 131 6.52 12.25 15.17
CA ASP A 131 6.55 11.00 15.96
C ASP A 131 6.50 9.76 15.04
N PRO A 132 7.62 9.44 14.36
CA PRO A 132 7.66 8.39 13.34
C PRO A 132 7.31 6.99 13.85
N ILE A 133 7.74 6.60 15.06
CA ILE A 133 7.81 5.21 15.58
C ILE A 133 8.65 4.22 14.73
N VAL A 134 8.64 4.36 13.41
CA VAL A 134 9.26 3.47 12.43
C VAL A 134 10.65 3.96 12.00
N ALA A 135 11.52 3.04 11.60
CA ALA A 135 12.89 3.27 11.19
C ALA A 135 13.10 3.26 9.67
N GLY A 136 12.17 2.69 8.90
CA GLY A 136 12.24 2.66 7.43
C GLY A 136 10.87 2.47 6.78
N LEU A 137 10.77 2.86 5.50
CA LEU A 137 9.55 2.81 4.70
C LEU A 137 9.79 2.01 3.41
N ILE A 138 8.82 1.21 2.97
CA ILE A 138 8.90 0.51 1.67
C ILE A 138 7.56 0.60 0.94
N LEU A 139 7.58 1.16 -0.26
CA LEU A 139 6.39 1.45 -1.06
C LEU A 139 6.40 0.60 -2.34
N HIS A 140 5.55 -0.43 -2.39
CA HIS A 140 5.33 -1.24 -3.59
C HIS A 140 4.15 -0.69 -4.39
N SER A 141 4.41 -0.20 -5.59
CA SER A 141 3.38 0.19 -6.57
C SER A 141 2.34 1.19 -6.04
N GLY A 142 2.77 2.22 -5.30
CA GLY A 142 1.87 3.27 -4.84
C GLY A 142 2.54 4.36 -4.02
N THR A 143 2.05 5.59 -4.17
CA THR A 143 2.43 6.79 -3.42
C THR A 143 1.19 7.67 -3.22
N ILE A 144 1.29 8.74 -2.44
CA ILE A 144 0.23 9.72 -2.26
C ILE A 144 -0.14 10.46 -3.56
N PHE A 145 0.78 10.51 -4.53
CA PHE A 145 0.57 11.12 -5.84
C PHE A 145 -0.04 10.15 -6.89
N SER A 146 -0.22 8.87 -6.55
CA SER A 146 -0.68 7.83 -7.48
C SER A 146 -2.15 7.96 -7.86
N PHE A 147 -3.02 8.42 -6.97
CA PHE A 147 -4.45 8.59 -7.25
C PHE A 147 -4.96 9.92 -6.68
N PRO A 148 -5.91 10.59 -7.36
CA PRO A 148 -6.51 11.78 -6.80
C PRO A 148 -7.35 11.43 -5.56
N LEU A 149 -7.46 12.38 -4.63
CA LEU A 149 -8.28 12.26 -3.42
C LEU A 149 -9.68 12.84 -3.66
N ASN A 150 -10.69 12.34 -2.92
CA ASN A 150 -12.01 12.97 -2.90
C ASN A 150 -11.94 14.27 -2.07
N SER A 151 -12.61 15.34 -2.51
CA SER A 151 -12.75 16.54 -1.68
C SER A 151 -13.59 16.25 -0.44
N ARG A 152 -13.47 17.10 0.60
CA ARG A 152 -14.28 16.98 1.83
C ARG A 152 -15.77 17.02 1.54
N GLU A 153 -16.18 17.87 0.59
CA GLU A 153 -17.57 18.02 0.17
C GLU A 153 -18.06 16.77 -0.57
N LEU A 154 -17.23 16.17 -1.43
CA LEU A 154 -17.59 14.94 -2.11
C LEU A 154 -17.70 13.77 -1.12
N ALA A 155 -16.77 13.65 -0.17
CA ALA A 155 -16.83 12.64 0.88
C ALA A 155 -18.10 12.78 1.74
N ALA A 156 -18.45 14.01 2.14
CA ALA A 156 -19.68 14.32 2.86
C ALA A 156 -20.95 13.96 2.06
N ARG A 157 -20.98 14.26 0.76
CA ARG A 157 -22.09 13.86 -0.12
C ARG A 157 -22.20 12.33 -0.23
N ASN A 158 -21.08 11.62 -0.35
CA ASN A 158 -21.07 10.16 -0.43
C ASN A 158 -21.58 9.52 0.86
N TRP A 159 -21.18 10.05 2.03
CA TRP A 159 -21.73 9.66 3.33
C TRP A 159 -23.25 9.79 3.38
N HIS A 160 -23.79 10.96 3.03
CA HIS A 160 -25.23 11.21 3.06
C HIS A 160 -26.02 10.43 1.99
N ASN A 161 -25.42 10.16 0.84
CA ASN A 161 -26.01 9.28 -0.17
C ASN A 161 -26.14 7.85 0.37
N ALA A 162 -25.08 7.31 0.98
CA ALA A 162 -25.14 6.00 1.62
C ALA A 162 -26.15 5.97 2.78
N SER A 163 -26.20 7.01 3.62
CA SER A 163 -27.18 7.05 4.71
C SER A 163 -28.62 7.10 4.20
N SER A 164 -28.88 7.82 3.11
CA SER A 164 -30.18 7.86 2.46
C SER A 164 -30.57 6.48 1.93
N LEU A 165 -29.64 5.80 1.25
CA LEU A 165 -29.83 4.44 0.72
C LEU A 165 -30.02 3.38 1.83
N ALA A 166 -29.49 3.63 3.03
CA ALA A 166 -29.72 2.82 4.23
C ALA A 166 -31.03 3.16 4.99
N GLY A 167 -31.76 4.18 4.53
CA GLY A 167 -33.02 4.63 5.14
C GLY A 167 -32.84 5.54 6.38
N CYS A 168 -31.69 6.19 6.51
CA CYS A 168 -31.35 7.08 7.63
C CYS A 168 -31.50 8.57 7.31
N GLY A 169 -31.85 8.92 6.07
CA GLY A 169 -31.97 10.31 5.61
C GLY A 169 -30.72 10.80 4.88
N SER A 170 -30.80 11.98 4.26
CA SER A 170 -29.79 12.51 3.32
C SER A 170 -29.09 13.79 3.79
N ALA A 171 -29.28 14.20 5.04
CA ALA A 171 -28.69 15.41 5.62
C ALA A 171 -28.76 15.37 7.15
N GLY A 172 -28.03 16.27 7.82
CA GLY A 172 -28.00 16.38 9.28
C GLY A 172 -27.18 15.27 9.95
N ASP A 173 -27.35 15.10 11.26
CA ASP A 173 -26.69 14.02 12.00
C ASP A 173 -27.47 12.71 11.80
N VAL A 174 -26.89 11.82 10.98
CA VAL A 174 -27.44 10.51 10.63
C VAL A 174 -26.70 9.36 11.31
N LEU A 175 -25.69 9.64 12.14
CA LEU A 175 -24.76 8.63 12.67
C LEU A 175 -25.48 7.59 13.53
N ALA A 176 -26.32 8.03 14.47
CA ALA A 176 -27.04 7.13 15.36
C ALA A 176 -27.93 6.14 14.60
N CYS A 177 -28.58 6.61 13.53
CA CYS A 177 -29.35 5.73 12.66
C CYS A 177 -28.44 4.76 11.90
N MET A 178 -27.34 5.24 11.32
CA MET A 178 -26.39 4.38 10.61
C MET A 178 -25.83 3.27 11.52
N GLN A 179 -25.49 3.59 12.77
CA GLN A 179 -25.01 2.62 13.76
C GLN A 179 -26.08 1.62 14.22
N SER A 180 -27.36 1.90 13.98
CA SER A 180 -28.45 0.94 14.24
C SER A 180 -28.64 -0.09 13.13
N LYS A 181 -27.99 0.11 11.97
CA LYS A 181 -28.06 -0.80 10.81
C LYS A 181 -27.05 -1.92 10.95
N SER A 182 -27.32 -3.05 10.30
CA SER A 182 -26.33 -4.12 10.18
C SER A 182 -25.17 -3.67 9.28
N ALA A 183 -23.98 -4.25 9.48
CA ALA A 183 -22.83 -4.00 8.63
C ALA A 183 -23.13 -4.30 7.14
N ASP A 184 -23.91 -5.34 6.87
CA ASP A 184 -24.32 -5.70 5.51
C ASP A 184 -25.24 -4.64 4.87
N ASP A 185 -26.21 -4.10 5.62
CA ASP A 185 -27.07 -3.03 5.12
C ASP A 185 -26.26 -1.78 4.78
N ILE A 186 -25.32 -1.39 5.64
CA ILE A 186 -24.43 -0.25 5.42
C ILE A 186 -23.56 -0.49 4.18
N ARG A 187 -22.97 -1.68 4.05
CA ARG A 187 -22.14 -2.05 2.89
C ARG A 187 -22.95 -2.03 1.59
N LEU A 188 -24.13 -2.65 1.59
CA LEU A 188 -25.02 -2.68 0.41
C LEU A 188 -25.51 -1.28 0.03
N ALA A 189 -25.73 -0.40 0.99
CA ALA A 189 -26.05 1.00 0.72
C ALA A 189 -24.85 1.77 0.13
N ALA A 190 -23.66 1.57 0.70
CA ALA A 190 -22.42 2.15 0.20
C ALA A 190 -22.09 1.71 -1.24
N ASP A 191 -22.28 0.43 -1.57
CA ASP A 191 -22.02 -0.13 -2.90
C ASP A 191 -22.94 0.46 -4.00
N LYS A 192 -24.09 1.01 -3.61
CA LYS A 192 -25.05 1.68 -4.50
C LYS A 192 -24.73 3.15 -4.74
N VAL A 193 -23.79 3.74 -4.00
CA VAL A 193 -23.37 5.13 -4.22
C VAL A 193 -22.57 5.21 -5.53
N PRO A 194 -22.94 6.09 -6.48
CA PRO A 194 -22.21 6.21 -7.74
C PRO A 194 -20.74 6.59 -7.51
N PRO A 195 -19.81 6.03 -8.31
CA PRO A 195 -18.39 6.40 -8.21
C PRO A 195 -18.18 7.89 -8.54
N PRO A 196 -17.13 8.52 -7.99
CA PRO A 196 -16.74 9.87 -8.34
C PRO A 196 -16.56 10.06 -9.86
N PRO A 197 -16.86 11.25 -10.40
CA PRO A 197 -16.47 11.60 -11.75
C PRO A 197 -14.96 11.38 -11.94
N ASN A 198 -14.56 10.73 -13.03
CA ASN A 198 -13.15 10.50 -13.35
C ASN A 198 -12.78 11.19 -14.66
N THR A 199 -11.50 11.56 -14.77
CA THR A 199 -10.89 12.08 -16.00
C THR A 199 -10.14 11.00 -16.77
N SER A 200 -10.02 9.80 -16.19
CA SER A 200 -9.38 8.63 -16.80
C SER A 200 -10.16 7.37 -16.48
N VAL A 201 -10.48 6.63 -17.54
CA VAL A 201 -11.23 5.37 -17.47
C VAL A 201 -10.45 4.29 -16.69
N ALA A 202 -9.12 4.34 -16.71
CA ALA A 202 -8.25 3.42 -15.99
C ALA A 202 -7.99 3.84 -14.53
N ARG A 203 -8.04 5.15 -14.22
CA ARG A 203 -7.69 5.74 -12.91
C ARG A 203 -8.92 6.15 -12.10
N SER A 204 -9.91 5.26 -12.00
CA SER A 204 -11.13 5.52 -11.22
C SER A 204 -10.86 5.58 -9.71
N GLN A 205 -11.52 6.52 -9.03
CA GLN A 205 -11.45 6.69 -7.57
C GLN A 205 -12.49 5.81 -6.85
N PRO A 206 -12.17 5.28 -5.66
CA PRO A 206 -13.18 4.71 -4.77
C PRO A 206 -14.10 5.78 -4.18
N VAL A 207 -15.36 5.41 -3.94
CA VAL A 207 -16.36 6.27 -3.28
C VAL A 207 -15.93 6.62 -1.85
N PHE A 208 -15.51 5.61 -1.10
CA PHE A 208 -15.04 5.70 0.27
C PHE A 208 -13.54 5.38 0.30
N GLN A 209 -12.73 6.39 0.56
CA GLN A 209 -11.27 6.35 0.55
C GLN A 209 -10.72 7.42 1.49
N PRO A 210 -9.42 7.40 1.84
CA PRO A 210 -8.82 8.48 2.60
C PRO A 210 -9.13 9.85 1.98
N GLY A 211 -9.46 10.81 2.84
CA GLY A 211 -9.89 12.15 2.42
C GLY A 211 -9.18 13.23 3.24
N PRO A 212 -8.94 14.44 2.68
CA PRO A 212 -8.22 15.49 3.38
C PRO A 212 -8.90 15.86 4.70
N ASP A 213 -8.17 15.74 5.81
CA ASP A 213 -8.60 16.18 7.14
C ASP A 213 -7.63 17.19 7.76
N GLY A 214 -6.48 17.44 7.12
CA GLY A 214 -5.44 18.33 7.61
C GLY A 214 -4.62 17.75 8.78
N GLU A 215 -4.82 16.48 9.10
CA GLU A 215 -4.10 15.77 10.18
C GLU A 215 -3.37 14.54 9.63
N LEU A 216 -4.08 13.65 8.94
CA LEU A 216 -3.53 12.43 8.35
C LEU A 216 -3.41 12.51 6.83
N ILE A 217 -4.36 13.19 6.19
CA ILE A 217 -4.35 13.43 4.76
C ILE A 217 -4.41 14.94 4.51
N PHE A 218 -3.49 15.40 3.67
CA PHE A 218 -3.30 16.81 3.34
C PHE A 218 -3.72 17.15 1.92
N ASP A 219 -4.11 18.39 1.73
CA ASP A 219 -4.55 18.98 0.47
C ASP A 219 -3.33 19.47 -0.36
N ASP A 220 -2.19 19.69 0.32
CA ASP A 220 -1.02 20.43 -0.17
C ASP A 220 0.27 19.60 -0.14
N TYR A 221 0.18 18.28 -0.42
CA TYR A 221 1.33 17.36 -0.38
C TYR A 221 2.55 17.85 -1.16
N GLU A 222 2.39 18.52 -2.30
CA GLU A 222 3.52 19.07 -3.07
C GLU A 222 4.25 20.19 -2.31
N SER A 223 3.50 21.03 -1.61
CA SER A 223 4.04 22.10 -0.75
C SER A 223 4.77 21.49 0.46
N LEU A 224 4.17 20.49 1.10
CA LEU A 224 4.81 19.77 2.21
C LEU A 224 6.10 19.09 1.76
N ALA A 225 6.06 18.35 0.65
CA ALA A 225 7.19 17.58 0.17
C ALA A 225 8.36 18.47 -0.27
N SER A 226 8.09 19.56 -1.01
CA SER A 226 9.13 20.52 -1.38
C SER A 226 9.80 21.18 -0.17
N GLN A 227 9.08 21.37 0.93
CA GLN A 227 9.60 21.90 2.20
C GLN A 227 10.25 20.85 3.09
N GLY A 228 10.28 19.57 2.69
CA GLY A 228 10.82 18.48 3.50
C GLY A 228 9.96 18.12 4.71
N LYS A 229 8.67 18.45 4.68
CA LYS A 229 7.71 18.23 5.78
C LYS A 229 7.17 16.80 5.80
N PHE A 230 8.07 15.84 5.88
CA PHE A 230 7.82 14.41 6.03
C PHE A 230 8.85 13.80 6.99
N ILE A 231 8.64 12.56 7.42
CA ILE A 231 9.61 11.81 8.24
C ILE A 231 10.96 11.73 7.50
N GLN A 232 12.03 12.08 8.20
CA GLN A 232 13.41 12.07 7.66
C GLN A 232 14.08 10.69 7.80
N ILE A 233 13.49 9.64 7.23
CA ILE A 233 14.01 8.26 7.29
C ILE A 233 14.14 7.62 5.90
N PRO A 234 15.02 6.61 5.73
CA PRO A 234 15.25 6.00 4.42
C PRO A 234 14.04 5.23 3.87
N MET A 235 14.00 5.09 2.54
CA MET A 235 12.87 4.48 1.83
C MET A 235 13.31 3.55 0.69
N ILE A 236 12.59 2.45 0.48
CA ILE A 236 12.56 1.73 -0.80
C ILE A 236 11.25 2.09 -1.52
N LEU A 237 11.30 2.36 -2.82
CA LEU A 237 10.09 2.60 -3.61
C LEU A 237 10.21 2.04 -5.02
N GLY A 238 9.14 1.48 -5.56
CA GLY A 238 9.17 0.93 -6.92
C GLY A 238 7.84 0.40 -7.38
N HIS A 239 7.83 -0.18 -8.58
CA HIS A 239 6.61 -0.68 -9.21
C HIS A 239 6.95 -1.79 -10.23
N GLY A 240 5.94 -2.53 -10.67
CA GLY A 240 6.05 -3.52 -11.74
C GLY A 240 6.20 -2.87 -13.12
N ASP A 241 6.80 -3.59 -14.07
CA ASP A 241 6.93 -3.11 -15.45
C ASP A 241 5.59 -3.07 -16.19
N ARG A 242 4.67 -3.97 -15.84
CA ARG A 242 3.36 -4.15 -16.51
C ARG A 242 2.20 -4.02 -15.54
N GLU A 243 2.24 -2.99 -14.69
CA GLU A 243 1.19 -2.65 -13.71
C GLU A 243 -0.23 -2.79 -14.27
N SER A 244 -0.45 -2.30 -15.50
CA SER A 244 -1.75 -2.31 -16.19
C SER A 244 -2.35 -3.70 -16.41
N SER A 245 -1.57 -4.77 -16.47
CA SER A 245 -2.08 -6.12 -16.77
C SER A 245 -3.16 -6.58 -15.78
N PHE A 246 -3.03 -6.24 -14.49
CA PHE A 246 -4.07 -6.52 -13.49
C PHE A 246 -5.32 -5.65 -13.71
N TYR A 247 -5.12 -4.36 -14.01
CA TYR A 247 -6.20 -3.43 -14.27
C TYR A 247 -6.97 -3.74 -15.56
N ASN A 248 -6.32 -4.37 -16.54
CA ASN A 248 -6.94 -4.81 -17.79
C ASN A 248 -8.04 -5.85 -17.53
N ILE A 249 -7.82 -6.79 -16.60
CA ILE A 249 -8.84 -7.75 -16.18
C ILE A 249 -10.06 -7.01 -15.62
N SER A 250 -9.83 -6.06 -14.72
CA SER A 250 -10.89 -5.28 -14.08
C SER A 250 -11.66 -4.39 -15.06
N ALA A 251 -10.97 -3.80 -16.05
CA ALA A 251 -11.59 -3.00 -17.09
C ALA A 251 -12.42 -3.87 -18.04
N SER A 252 -11.86 -5.00 -18.48
CA SER A 252 -12.53 -5.97 -19.34
C SER A 252 -13.79 -6.55 -18.70
N ALA A 253 -13.75 -6.86 -17.39
CA ALA A 253 -14.92 -7.32 -16.64
C ALA A 253 -16.06 -6.28 -16.58
N ARG A 254 -15.75 -4.99 -16.78
CA ARG A 254 -16.74 -3.90 -16.90
C ARG A 254 -17.11 -3.59 -18.36
N GLY A 255 -16.72 -4.44 -19.31
CA GLY A 255 -16.96 -4.21 -20.74
C GLY A 255 -16.16 -3.04 -21.33
N THR A 256 -15.09 -2.61 -20.66
CA THR A 256 -14.22 -1.52 -21.12
C THR A 256 -12.96 -2.08 -21.74
N VAL A 257 -12.67 -1.70 -22.98
CA VAL A 257 -11.43 -2.04 -23.68
C VAL A 257 -10.63 -0.76 -23.90
N LEU A 258 -9.40 -0.72 -23.39
CA LEU A 258 -8.48 0.40 -23.55
C LEU A 258 -7.33 0.02 -24.48
N THR A 259 -6.78 0.99 -25.19
CA THR A 259 -5.61 0.79 -26.07
C THR A 259 -4.33 0.63 -25.26
N ASP A 260 -3.30 0.07 -25.88
CA ASP A 260 -1.97 -0.04 -25.27
C ASP A 260 -1.40 1.32 -24.86
N GLU A 261 -1.68 2.36 -25.65
CA GLU A 261 -1.29 3.75 -25.33
C GLU A 261 -2.01 4.26 -24.07
N GLN A 262 -3.31 4.02 -23.94
CA GLN A 262 -4.06 4.38 -22.74
C GLN A 262 -3.55 3.64 -21.50
N TRP A 263 -3.15 2.38 -21.64
CA TRP A 263 -2.53 1.63 -20.55
C TRP A 263 -1.13 2.14 -20.21
N ALA A 264 -0.31 2.46 -21.21
CA ALA A 264 1.01 3.04 -21.00
C ALA A 264 0.91 4.38 -20.27
N GLN A 265 -0.04 5.24 -20.68
CA GLN A 265 -0.32 6.50 -20.01
C GLN A 265 -0.76 6.29 -18.57
N PHE A 266 -1.67 5.33 -18.33
CA PHE A 266 -2.09 4.96 -16.97
C PHE A 266 -0.91 4.54 -16.09
N VAL A 267 0.00 3.69 -16.59
CA VAL A 267 1.17 3.26 -15.83
C VAL A 267 2.08 4.43 -15.48
N THR A 268 2.32 5.32 -16.45
CA THR A 268 3.10 6.54 -16.28
C THR A 268 2.48 7.45 -15.22
N ASP A 269 1.18 7.73 -15.30
CA ASP A 269 0.48 8.69 -14.45
C ASP A 269 0.23 8.19 -13.01
N VAL A 270 0.19 6.87 -12.81
CA VAL A 270 -0.21 6.26 -11.54
C VAL A 270 0.97 5.68 -10.78
N PHE A 271 1.97 5.14 -11.48
CA PHE A 271 3.08 4.43 -10.83
C PHE A 271 4.42 5.09 -11.13
N GLY A 272 4.78 5.23 -12.41
CA GLY A 272 6.10 5.73 -12.82
C GLY A 272 6.40 7.14 -12.31
N CYS A 273 5.63 8.13 -12.77
CA CYS A 273 5.86 9.53 -12.41
C CYS A 273 5.58 9.85 -10.94
N PRO A 274 4.54 9.29 -10.30
CA PRO A 274 4.37 9.43 -8.86
C PRO A 274 5.56 8.90 -8.05
N ALA A 275 6.09 7.71 -8.38
CA ALA A 275 7.28 7.15 -7.72
C ALA A 275 8.53 8.01 -7.95
N MET A 276 8.73 8.53 -9.17
CA MET A 276 9.83 9.46 -9.47
C MET A 276 9.70 10.76 -8.68
N LYS A 277 8.52 11.39 -8.70
CA LYS A 277 8.24 12.63 -7.96
C LYS A 277 8.56 12.46 -6.49
N GLU A 278 8.17 11.32 -5.93
CA GLU A 278 8.38 11.04 -4.52
C GLU A 278 9.85 10.73 -4.21
N ALA A 279 10.58 10.12 -5.13
CA ALA A 279 12.04 9.97 -5.00
C ALA A 279 12.78 11.32 -5.06
N ASP A 280 12.35 12.22 -5.96
CA ASP A 280 12.97 13.52 -6.15
C ASP A 280 12.85 14.38 -4.88
N TYR A 281 11.67 14.45 -4.27
CA TYR A 281 11.50 15.18 -3.01
C TYR A 281 12.41 14.65 -1.90
N ARG A 282 12.57 13.34 -1.78
CA ARG A 282 13.41 12.73 -0.72
C ARG A 282 14.89 12.98 -0.97
N THR A 283 15.30 12.88 -2.23
CA THR A 283 16.69 13.14 -2.64
C THR A 283 17.08 14.59 -2.43
N GLN A 284 16.19 15.55 -2.73
CA GLN A 284 16.41 16.99 -2.50
C GLN A 284 16.69 17.32 -1.03
N HIS A 285 16.15 16.51 -0.11
CA HIS A 285 16.34 16.64 1.34
C HIS A 285 17.40 15.68 1.91
N ASN A 286 18.28 15.12 1.05
CA ASN A 286 19.39 14.23 1.42
C ASN A 286 18.98 12.94 2.14
N ILE A 287 17.74 12.47 1.94
CA ILE A 287 17.29 11.20 2.49
C ILE A 287 17.74 10.06 1.56
N PRO A 288 18.48 9.05 2.06
CA PRO A 288 18.82 7.89 1.26
C PRO A 288 17.57 7.13 0.84
N LEU A 289 17.46 6.83 -0.46
CA LEU A 289 16.39 5.99 -0.98
C LEU A 289 16.89 5.04 -2.07
N TRP A 290 16.15 3.96 -2.27
CA TRP A 290 16.44 2.96 -3.29
C TRP A 290 15.21 2.76 -4.18
N ARG A 291 15.40 2.89 -5.49
CA ARG A 291 14.35 2.65 -6.47
C ARG A 291 14.51 1.29 -7.13
N TYR A 292 13.38 0.66 -7.47
CA TYR A 292 13.34 -0.53 -8.31
C TYR A 292 12.21 -0.46 -9.34
N ARG A 293 12.36 -1.22 -10.43
CA ARG A 293 11.28 -1.60 -11.34
C ARG A 293 11.36 -3.09 -11.53
N TYR A 294 10.27 -3.79 -11.24
CA TYR A 294 10.23 -5.24 -11.28
C TYR A 294 9.83 -5.71 -12.68
N PHE A 295 10.71 -6.49 -13.33
CA PHE A 295 10.51 -6.97 -14.71
C PHE A 295 10.24 -8.46 -14.81
N ALA A 296 10.45 -9.21 -13.73
CA ALA A 296 10.42 -10.66 -13.81
C ALA A 296 9.00 -11.18 -14.08
N ASP A 297 8.93 -12.22 -14.89
CA ASP A 297 7.70 -12.83 -15.39
C ASP A 297 7.80 -14.35 -15.24
N TRP A 298 7.03 -14.90 -14.30
CA TRP A 298 7.08 -16.31 -13.95
C TRP A 298 5.83 -17.03 -14.41
N VAL A 299 6.01 -18.17 -15.06
CA VAL A 299 4.91 -18.94 -15.65
C VAL A 299 3.82 -19.26 -14.63
N ASN A 300 4.19 -19.67 -13.42
CA ASN A 300 3.25 -20.04 -12.37
C ASN A 300 2.42 -18.85 -11.84
N THR A 301 2.97 -17.63 -11.80
CA THR A 301 2.26 -16.47 -11.23
C THR A 301 1.52 -15.63 -12.26
N ARG A 302 1.56 -15.96 -13.56
CA ARG A 302 0.88 -15.21 -14.63
C ARG A 302 -0.65 -15.26 -14.47
N LEU A 303 -1.30 -14.11 -14.61
CA LEU A 303 -2.77 -14.02 -14.66
C LEU A 303 -3.34 -14.54 -15.98
N PHE A 304 -2.60 -14.30 -17.06
CA PHE A 304 -2.85 -14.75 -18.43
C PHE A 304 -1.52 -14.74 -19.20
N PRO A 305 -1.43 -15.39 -20.38
CA PRO A 305 -0.21 -15.36 -21.20
C PRO A 305 0.25 -13.92 -21.45
N ASN A 306 1.52 -13.63 -21.13
CA ASN A 306 2.14 -12.30 -21.26
C ASN A 306 1.63 -11.21 -20.29
N SER A 307 0.94 -11.58 -19.20
CA SER A 307 0.58 -10.64 -18.12
C SER A 307 1.81 -9.98 -17.48
N GLY A 308 2.97 -10.65 -17.48
CA GLY A 308 4.26 -10.11 -17.06
C GLY A 308 4.28 -9.65 -15.60
N ALA A 309 5.09 -8.62 -15.33
CA ALA A 309 5.22 -7.99 -14.02
C ALA A 309 4.00 -7.11 -13.65
N TYR A 310 2.85 -7.72 -13.41
CA TYR A 310 1.60 -7.03 -13.10
C TYR A 310 1.54 -6.47 -11.67
N HIS A 311 0.53 -5.64 -11.40
CA HIS A 311 0.31 -4.99 -10.12
C HIS A 311 0.33 -5.96 -8.93
N GLY A 312 1.34 -5.84 -8.06
CA GLY A 312 1.48 -6.61 -6.82
C GLY A 312 2.14 -7.99 -6.98
N VAL A 313 2.52 -8.42 -8.19
CA VAL A 313 3.13 -9.74 -8.40
C VAL A 313 4.51 -9.88 -7.73
N ASP A 314 5.20 -8.76 -7.51
CA ASP A 314 6.50 -8.72 -6.84
C ASP A 314 6.43 -9.19 -5.37
N LEU A 315 5.26 -9.09 -4.73
CA LEU A 315 5.03 -9.62 -3.38
C LEU A 315 5.20 -11.14 -3.28
N HIS A 316 5.04 -11.88 -4.38
CA HIS A 316 5.39 -13.31 -4.41
C HIS A 316 6.86 -13.54 -4.03
N MET A 317 7.76 -12.63 -4.42
CA MET A 317 9.18 -12.72 -4.10
C MET A 317 9.50 -12.22 -2.69
N ILE A 318 8.60 -11.45 -2.05
CA ILE A 318 8.76 -10.98 -0.67
C ILE A 318 8.21 -12.01 0.32
N PHE A 319 6.91 -12.32 0.24
CA PHE A 319 6.28 -13.29 1.12
C PHE A 319 6.80 -14.70 0.85
N GLY A 320 7.06 -15.05 -0.41
CA GLY A 320 7.78 -16.27 -0.77
C GLY A 320 6.95 -17.54 -0.89
N ASN A 321 5.62 -17.43 -0.81
CA ASN A 321 4.65 -18.53 -0.93
C ASN A 321 4.07 -18.66 -2.36
N SER A 322 4.86 -18.48 -3.41
CA SER A 322 4.30 -18.45 -4.78
C SER A 322 3.62 -19.76 -5.15
N GLN A 323 4.19 -20.90 -4.77
CA GLN A 323 3.59 -22.22 -5.01
C GLN A 323 2.28 -22.40 -4.26
N GLY A 324 2.18 -21.98 -2.99
CA GLY A 324 0.94 -22.11 -2.22
C GLY A 324 -0.20 -21.24 -2.76
N VAL A 325 0.14 -20.15 -3.47
CA VAL A 325 -0.83 -19.23 -4.08
C VAL A 325 -1.20 -19.65 -5.51
N ALA A 326 -0.21 -20.02 -6.31
CA ALA A 326 -0.38 -20.34 -7.73
C ALA A 326 -0.70 -21.81 -8.02
N GLY A 327 -0.43 -22.72 -7.07
CA GLY A 327 -0.53 -24.17 -7.23
C GLY A 327 0.70 -24.81 -7.89
N ASP A 328 1.32 -24.12 -8.86
CA ASP A 328 2.49 -24.61 -9.58
C ASP A 328 3.82 -24.26 -8.89
N PRO A 329 4.83 -25.17 -8.94
CA PRO A 329 6.12 -24.96 -8.31
C PRO A 329 6.89 -23.77 -8.90
N GLU A 330 7.73 -23.17 -8.06
CA GLU A 330 8.63 -22.10 -8.52
C GLU A 330 9.75 -22.64 -9.40
N SER A 331 10.14 -21.89 -10.42
CA SER A 331 11.34 -22.21 -11.20
C SER A 331 12.62 -21.98 -10.38
N PRO A 332 13.76 -22.58 -10.78
CA PRO A 332 15.05 -22.29 -10.13
C PRO A 332 15.40 -20.79 -10.12
N ASP A 333 15.18 -20.09 -11.24
CA ASP A 333 15.47 -18.67 -11.36
C ASP A 333 14.53 -17.81 -10.50
N GLN A 334 13.26 -18.21 -10.38
CA GLN A 334 12.30 -17.58 -9.47
C GLN A 334 12.75 -17.72 -8.02
N THR A 335 13.23 -18.92 -7.64
CA THR A 335 13.77 -19.17 -6.30
C THR A 335 15.00 -18.31 -6.01
N ILE A 336 15.87 -18.10 -7.01
CA ILE A 336 17.04 -17.22 -6.89
C ILE A 336 16.59 -15.77 -6.66
N LEU A 337 15.68 -15.25 -7.48
CA LEU A 337 15.19 -13.88 -7.32
C LEU A 337 14.48 -13.69 -5.97
N LYS A 338 13.65 -14.64 -5.55
CA LYS A 338 13.00 -14.64 -4.23
C LYS A 338 14.02 -14.44 -3.11
N ARG A 339 15.08 -15.25 -3.08
CA ARG A 339 16.14 -15.13 -2.07
C ARG A 339 16.83 -13.77 -2.11
N ILE A 340 17.10 -13.22 -3.30
CA ILE A 340 17.71 -11.89 -3.45
C ILE A 340 16.80 -10.81 -2.88
N MET A 341 15.50 -10.86 -3.19
CA MET A 341 14.53 -9.87 -2.72
C MET A 341 14.29 -9.98 -1.22
N GLN A 342 14.04 -11.18 -0.68
CA GLN A 342 13.88 -11.37 0.77
C GLN A 342 15.10 -10.86 1.54
N ARG A 343 16.31 -11.24 1.12
CA ARG A 343 17.55 -10.77 1.75
C ARG A 343 17.71 -9.26 1.68
N THR A 344 17.34 -8.65 0.56
CA THR A 344 17.39 -7.19 0.39
C THR A 344 16.43 -6.49 1.35
N TRP A 345 15.16 -6.91 1.41
CA TRP A 345 14.17 -6.29 2.28
C TRP A 345 14.53 -6.47 3.76
N ALA A 346 15.02 -7.66 4.14
CA ALA A 346 15.52 -7.92 5.48
C ALA A 346 16.75 -7.08 5.83
N ALA A 347 17.69 -6.91 4.88
CA ALA A 347 18.87 -6.07 5.09
C ALA A 347 18.52 -4.60 5.26
N PHE A 348 17.55 -4.10 4.50
CA PHE A 348 17.00 -2.75 4.68
C PHE A 348 16.34 -2.62 6.05
N ALA A 349 15.45 -3.53 6.45
CA ALA A 349 14.83 -3.47 7.77
C ALA A 349 15.85 -3.58 8.92
N ALA A 350 16.93 -4.33 8.73
CA ALA A 350 18.00 -4.46 9.71
C ALA A 350 18.78 -3.16 9.95
N ASP A 351 18.99 -2.39 8.89
CA ASP A 351 19.68 -1.09 8.90
C ASP A 351 19.22 -0.27 7.68
N PRO A 352 18.16 0.56 7.83
CA PRO A 352 17.61 1.31 6.70
C PRO A 352 18.60 2.29 6.07
N TRP A 353 19.62 2.74 6.81
CA TRP A 353 20.57 3.76 6.37
C TRP A 353 21.75 3.21 5.58
N ALA A 354 22.19 1.99 5.88
CA ALA A 354 23.39 1.42 5.28
C ALA A 354 23.28 -0.05 4.86
N GLY A 355 22.20 -0.76 5.22
CA GLY A 355 21.95 -2.15 4.86
C GLY A 355 22.13 -2.38 3.36
N LEU A 356 21.35 -1.67 2.54
CA LEU A 356 21.38 -1.86 1.09
C LEU A 356 22.70 -1.44 0.42
N LYS A 357 23.37 -0.39 0.92
CA LYS A 357 24.72 -0.03 0.46
C LYS A 357 25.73 -1.16 0.66
N ARG A 358 25.69 -1.84 1.81
CA ARG A 358 26.56 -3.00 2.08
C ARG A 358 26.25 -4.19 1.19
N HIS A 359 25.02 -4.27 0.68
CA HIS A 359 24.60 -5.27 -0.31
C HIS A 359 24.88 -4.86 -1.76
N GLY A 360 25.57 -3.72 -1.98
CA GLY A 360 25.94 -3.27 -3.32
C GLY A 360 24.80 -2.61 -4.10
N TRP A 361 23.64 -2.37 -3.47
CA TRP A 361 22.56 -1.62 -4.12
C TRP A 361 22.81 -0.11 -3.95
N PRO A 362 23.09 0.62 -5.06
CA PRO A 362 23.37 2.04 -4.98
C PRO A 362 22.16 2.84 -4.51
N VAL A 363 22.41 3.88 -3.70
CA VAL A 363 21.41 4.90 -3.37
C VAL A 363 21.00 5.59 -4.67
N TYR A 364 19.71 5.83 -4.85
CA TYR A 364 19.19 6.58 -5.98
C TYR A 364 19.79 7.98 -6.01
N LYS A 365 20.31 8.39 -7.16
CA LYS A 365 20.58 9.78 -7.49
C LYS A 365 19.97 10.07 -8.85
N LYS A 366 19.36 11.25 -8.98
CA LYS A 366 18.64 11.66 -10.20
C LYS A 366 19.52 11.54 -11.46
N ASP A 367 20.80 11.90 -11.36
CA ASP A 367 21.72 11.96 -12.50
C ASP A 367 22.58 10.69 -12.71
N ASP A 368 22.56 9.72 -11.79
CA ASP A 368 23.48 8.56 -11.83
C ASP A 368 23.07 7.48 -12.85
N PHE A 369 21.90 7.60 -13.46
CA PHE A 369 21.46 6.69 -14.51
C PHE A 369 21.78 7.32 -15.88
N VAL A 370 22.81 6.78 -16.54
CA VAL A 370 23.54 7.31 -17.74
C VAL A 370 22.69 7.54 -19.01
N LYS A 371 21.39 7.27 -18.94
CA LYS A 371 20.31 7.78 -19.81
C LYS A 371 19.13 7.92 -18.85
N PRO A 372 18.21 8.90 -18.99
CA PRO A 372 16.98 8.88 -18.20
C PRO A 372 16.45 7.47 -18.32
N ALA A 373 16.53 6.72 -17.22
CA ALA A 373 16.54 5.28 -17.34
C ALA A 373 15.20 4.91 -18.01
N ALA A 374 15.08 3.74 -18.63
CA ALA A 374 13.80 3.26 -19.17
C ALA A 374 12.60 3.37 -18.18
N TYR A 375 12.88 3.72 -16.92
CA TYR A 375 12.06 4.12 -15.80
C TYR A 375 11.26 5.44 -15.99
N ASP A 376 11.85 6.55 -16.47
CA ASP A 376 11.31 7.89 -16.15
C ASP A 376 11.22 8.89 -17.33
N ALA A 377 11.64 8.52 -18.55
CA ALA A 377 11.82 9.44 -19.68
C ALA A 377 10.56 10.16 -20.20
N HIS A 378 9.37 9.89 -19.64
CA HIS A 378 8.08 10.40 -20.11
C HIS A 378 7.32 11.22 -19.04
N CYS A 379 7.97 11.57 -17.92
CA CYS A 379 7.32 12.35 -16.87
C CYS A 379 7.41 13.86 -17.15
N PRO A 380 6.29 14.60 -17.20
CA PRO A 380 6.30 16.05 -17.40
C PRO A 380 7.06 16.73 -16.24
N GLY A 381 8.08 17.54 -16.57
CA GLY A 381 8.89 18.27 -15.59
C GLY A 381 10.06 17.49 -14.98
N ALA A 382 10.47 16.37 -15.59
CA ALA A 382 11.68 15.62 -15.24
C ALA A 382 12.96 16.48 -15.33
#